data_AF-A0AAV5C1V9-F1
#
_entry.id   AF-A0AAV5C1V9-F1
#
_cell.length_a   1.000
_cell.length_b   1.000
_cell.length_c   1.000
_cell.angle_alpha   90.00
_cell.angle_beta   90.00
_cell.angle_gamma   90.00
#
_symmetry.space_group_name_H-M   'P 1'
#
loop_
_entity.id
_entity.type
_entity.pdbx_description
1 polymer ?
#
loop_
_entity_poly.entity_id
_entity_poly.type
_entity_poly.pdbx_seq_one_letter_code
_entity_poly.pdbx_strand_id
1 'polypeptide(L)'
;MTSGSRDLLHGSTCSSPPIACSLGESGPETTGQRQWRFRQLVRCGSTSVTLNTDSEFARFAVGDSGPKQKVGQRQASLAKKKMSRKAKVNQLKWYRLKAKKKMKSPNPEVRIRYKLEKAKRKEEWLIEKLRKYETPRTPEPVHDPEILTEEEKFYLKRTGEKKKNYVPVGRRGVFGGVVLNMHLHWKNHETVKVVCKPCRPGQVYEYADELTRLSKGTVIDIKPNNTIIFYRGKNYVQPKIMSPPDTLSKQKALEKYRYEQSLEHTSQFIEKLETELEDYQKHVALFKKHGATSD
;
A
#
# COMPACT_ATOMS: atom_id res chain seq x y z
N MET A 1 35.36 57.65 -28.58
CA MET A 1 35.67 58.20 -29.92
C MET A 1 35.59 57.06 -30.92
N THR A 2 34.87 57.30 -32.03
CA THR A 2 34.83 56.54 -33.31
C THR A 2 34.37 55.07 -33.25
N SER A 3 33.10 54.76 -33.59
CA SER A 3 32.53 54.54 -34.95
C SER A 3 33.02 53.24 -35.62
N GLY A 4 32.23 52.38 -36.28
CA GLY A 4 30.82 52.36 -36.66
C GLY A 4 30.32 50.89 -36.79
N SER A 5 29.00 50.66 -36.79
CA SER A 5 28.13 50.47 -37.99
C SER A 5 28.53 49.24 -38.83
N ARG A 6 27.64 48.35 -39.29
CA ARG A 6 26.17 48.22 -39.32
C ARG A 6 25.86 46.91 -40.08
N ASP A 7 24.69 46.30 -39.83
CA ASP A 7 23.78 45.68 -40.83
C ASP A 7 24.26 44.39 -41.59
N LEU A 8 23.52 43.30 -41.81
CA LEU A 8 22.08 43.00 -41.94
C LEU A 8 21.79 41.48 -41.78
N LEU A 9 20.59 41.22 -41.24
CA LEU A 9 19.57 40.19 -41.53
C LEU A 9 19.88 39.06 -42.53
N HIS A 10 19.43 37.83 -42.23
CA HIS A 10 18.24 37.20 -42.84
C HIS A 10 17.89 35.89 -42.09
N GLY A 11 16.62 35.75 -41.72
CA GLY A 11 16.05 34.53 -41.15
C GLY A 11 15.76 33.48 -42.22
N SER A 12 15.64 32.23 -41.80
CA SER A 12 15.04 31.17 -42.62
C SER A 12 14.33 30.19 -41.70
N THR A 13 13.02 30.40 -41.60
CA THR A 13 12.04 29.45 -41.10
C THR A 13 11.70 28.46 -42.22
N CYS A 14 11.95 27.17 -42.02
CA CYS A 14 11.49 26.13 -42.93
C CYS A 14 10.27 25.43 -42.31
N SER A 15 9.12 25.69 -42.91
CA SER A 15 7.83 25.05 -42.66
C SER A 15 7.39 24.25 -43.89
N SER A 16 7.31 22.92 -43.73
CA SER A 16 6.42 21.92 -44.37
C SER A 16 6.50 21.72 -45.91
N PRO A 17 6.22 20.49 -46.43
CA PRO A 17 4.84 19.99 -46.53
C PRO A 17 4.64 18.49 -46.24
N PRO A 18 3.40 18.05 -45.99
CA PRO A 18 3.03 16.65 -45.85
C PRO A 18 2.69 16.01 -47.21
N ILE A 19 3.06 14.74 -47.39
CA ILE A 19 2.67 13.93 -48.53
C ILE A 19 1.32 13.26 -48.21
N ALA A 20 0.32 13.55 -49.04
CA ALA A 20 -0.95 12.87 -49.10
C ALA A 20 -0.87 11.68 -50.08
N CYS A 21 -1.35 10.51 -49.66
CA CYS A 21 -1.82 9.47 -50.56
C CYS A 21 -3.33 9.35 -50.42
N SER A 22 -4.02 9.54 -51.53
CA SER A 22 -5.46 9.44 -51.73
C SER A 22 -5.90 7.98 -51.79
N LEU A 23 -6.99 7.68 -51.08
CA LEU A 23 -7.95 6.63 -51.46
C LEU A 23 -9.33 7.15 -51.04
N GLY A 24 -10.13 7.50 -52.03
CA GLY A 24 -11.56 7.72 -51.86
C GLY A 24 -12.26 6.37 -51.70
N GLU A 25 -13.31 6.33 -50.90
CA GLU A 25 -14.69 6.24 -51.38
C GLU A 25 -15.68 6.04 -50.22
N SER A 26 -16.81 6.72 -50.35
CA SER A 26 -18.15 6.38 -49.84
C SER A 26 -18.41 6.25 -48.33
N GLY A 27 -19.13 7.25 -47.80
CA GLY A 27 -20.24 6.97 -46.86
C GLY A 27 -21.44 6.35 -47.59
N PRO A 28 -22.49 5.90 -46.89
CA PRO A 28 -23.22 6.76 -45.97
C PRO A 28 -23.55 6.15 -44.60
N GLU A 29 -23.95 7.08 -43.74
CA GLU A 29 -24.41 6.95 -42.38
C GLU A 29 -25.62 6.02 -42.22
N THR A 30 -25.58 5.15 -41.21
CA THR A 30 -26.79 4.64 -40.55
C THR A 30 -26.63 4.75 -39.04
N THR A 31 -27.50 5.58 -38.46
CA THR A 31 -27.65 5.86 -37.04
C THR A 31 -28.09 4.62 -36.28
N GLY A 32 -27.16 3.94 -35.59
CA GLY A 32 -27.44 2.80 -34.72
C GLY A 32 -27.26 3.16 -33.25
N GLN A 33 -28.34 3.58 -32.58
CA GLN A 33 -28.38 3.74 -31.11
C GLN A 33 -28.02 2.42 -30.42
N ARG A 34 -26.80 2.31 -29.87
CA ARG A 34 -26.42 1.21 -28.98
C ARG A 34 -26.95 1.48 -27.58
N GLN A 35 -28.20 1.06 -27.36
CA GLN A 35 -28.81 1.01 -26.04
C GLN A 35 -28.16 -0.11 -25.23
N TRP A 36 -27.32 0.25 -24.26
CA TRP A 36 -26.78 -0.68 -23.28
C TRP A 36 -27.89 -1.17 -22.36
N ARG A 37 -28.55 -2.28 -22.72
CA ARG A 37 -29.46 -2.97 -21.82
C ARG A 37 -28.62 -3.73 -20.79
N PHE A 38 -28.54 -3.19 -19.58
CA PHE A 38 -28.12 -3.93 -18.40
C PHE A 38 -29.03 -5.16 -18.25
N ARG A 39 -28.52 -6.34 -18.60
CA ARG A 39 -29.20 -7.61 -18.35
C ARG A 39 -29.16 -7.84 -16.84
N GLN A 40 -30.27 -7.54 -16.16
CA GLN A 40 -30.43 -7.88 -14.75
C GLN A 40 -30.33 -9.40 -14.59
N LEU A 41 -29.42 -9.83 -13.72
CA LEU A 41 -29.36 -11.20 -13.23
C LEU A 41 -30.64 -11.49 -12.46
N VAL A 42 -31.55 -12.26 -13.08
CA VAL A 42 -32.77 -12.73 -12.43
C VAL A 42 -32.38 -13.71 -11.33
N ARG A 43 -32.77 -13.38 -10.11
CA ARG A 43 -32.56 -14.19 -8.90
C ARG A 43 -33.67 -15.25 -8.87
N CYS A 44 -33.38 -16.48 -9.29
CA CYS A 44 -34.30 -17.60 -9.07
C CYS A 44 -34.27 -18.00 -7.59
N GLY A 45 -35.44 -17.98 -6.94
CA GLY A 45 -35.63 -18.56 -5.60
C GLY A 45 -35.50 -20.08 -5.68
N SER A 46 -34.92 -20.70 -4.66
CA SER A 46 -34.76 -22.15 -4.58
C SER A 46 -36.11 -22.85 -4.40
N THR A 47 -36.71 -23.33 -5.49
CA THR A 47 -37.78 -24.33 -5.44
C THR A 47 -37.13 -25.71 -5.25
N SER A 48 -37.31 -26.34 -4.09
CA SER A 48 -36.84 -27.71 -3.87
C SER A 48 -37.75 -28.70 -4.59
N VAL A 49 -37.18 -29.52 -5.47
CA VAL A 49 -37.87 -30.64 -6.12
C VAL A 49 -37.46 -31.90 -5.37
N THR A 50 -38.42 -32.67 -4.87
CA THR A 50 -38.15 -33.98 -4.26
C THR A 50 -38.47 -35.09 -5.26
N LEU A 51 -37.60 -36.11 -5.28
CA LEU A 51 -37.72 -37.31 -6.09
C LEU A 51 -38.04 -38.46 -5.14
N ASN A 52 -39.20 -39.08 -5.30
CA ASN A 52 -39.54 -40.31 -4.58
C ASN A 52 -39.44 -41.49 -5.55
N THR A 53 -38.69 -42.52 -5.17
CA THR A 53 -38.39 -43.72 -5.97
C THR A 53 -39.08 -44.97 -5.45
N ASP A 54 -39.99 -44.82 -4.48
CA ASP A 54 -40.57 -45.94 -3.73
C ASP A 54 -41.67 -46.68 -4.52
N SER A 55 -41.97 -46.21 -5.73
CA SER A 55 -42.82 -46.89 -6.71
C SER A 55 -42.07 -47.06 -8.02
N GLU A 56 -42.41 -48.10 -8.79
CA GLU A 56 -41.77 -48.53 -10.06
C GLU A 56 -41.58 -47.42 -11.12
N PHE A 57 -42.23 -46.26 -10.94
CA PHE A 57 -42.00 -45.05 -11.74
C PHE A 57 -41.61 -43.86 -10.85
N ALA A 58 -40.56 -43.13 -11.27
CA ALA A 58 -40.08 -41.93 -10.59
C ALA A 58 -41.07 -40.76 -10.77
N ARG A 59 -41.46 -40.12 -9.65
CA ARG A 59 -42.35 -38.94 -9.66
C ARG A 59 -41.65 -37.74 -9.00
N PHE A 60 -41.76 -36.58 -9.64
CA PHE A 60 -41.22 -35.31 -9.16
C PHE A 60 -42.36 -34.42 -8.64
N ALA A 61 -42.19 -33.85 -7.45
CA ALA A 61 -43.14 -32.91 -6.86
C ALA A 61 -42.49 -31.54 -6.59
N VAL A 62 -43.25 -30.46 -6.83
CA VAL A 62 -42.82 -29.07 -6.63
C VAL A 62 -43.89 -28.34 -5.80
N GLY A 63 -43.59 -28.04 -4.54
CA GLY A 63 -44.37 -27.08 -3.71
C GLY A 63 -45.12 -27.64 -2.49
N ASP A 64 -44.57 -27.32 -1.32
CA ASP A 64 -45.02 -27.11 0.08
C ASP A 64 -46.09 -27.95 0.85
N SER A 65 -45.62 -28.36 2.04
CA SER A 65 -46.27 -28.60 3.34
C SER A 65 -46.93 -29.95 3.70
N GLY A 66 -46.25 -30.67 4.62
CA GLY A 66 -46.74 -31.79 5.45
C GLY A 66 -45.82 -31.98 6.67
N PRO A 67 -46.24 -32.65 7.76
CA PRO A 67 -46.34 -32.07 9.10
C PRO A 67 -45.06 -32.08 9.95
N LYS A 68 -45.06 -31.18 10.94
CA LYS A 68 -43.98 -30.88 11.89
C LYS A 68 -43.39 -32.13 12.57
N GLN A 69 -42.13 -32.44 12.27
CA GLN A 69 -41.25 -33.16 13.20
C GLN A 69 -40.27 -32.17 13.84
N LYS A 70 -40.35 -32.08 15.17
CA LYS A 70 -39.47 -31.28 16.04
C LYS A 70 -38.09 -31.91 16.06
N VAL A 71 -37.09 -31.27 15.46
CA VAL A 71 -35.68 -31.60 15.70
C VAL A 71 -34.87 -30.32 15.88
N GLY A 72 -34.32 -30.17 17.08
CA GLY A 72 -33.14 -29.35 17.40
C GLY A 72 -33.26 -27.84 17.21
N GLN A 73 -33.46 -27.11 18.32
CA GLN A 73 -33.13 -25.69 18.39
C GLN A 73 -31.62 -25.50 18.15
N ARG A 74 -31.21 -25.36 16.89
CA ARG A 74 -30.01 -24.60 16.57
C ARG A 74 -30.35 -23.15 16.90
N GLN A 75 -29.70 -22.60 17.92
CA GLN A 75 -29.73 -21.16 18.20
C GLN A 75 -29.27 -20.42 16.93
N ALA A 76 -30.23 -19.94 16.15
CA ALA A 76 -29.94 -19.06 15.03
C ALA A 76 -29.24 -17.84 15.62
N SER A 77 -27.97 -17.64 15.24
CA SER A 77 -27.24 -16.44 15.58
C SER A 77 -28.13 -15.25 15.22
N LEU A 78 -28.39 -14.36 16.18
CA LEU A 78 -29.25 -13.20 16.02
C LEU A 78 -28.81 -12.43 14.78
N ALA A 79 -29.51 -12.62 13.67
CA ALA A 79 -29.23 -11.92 12.43
C ALA A 79 -29.47 -10.43 12.71
N LYS A 80 -28.40 -9.66 12.88
CA LYS A 80 -28.46 -8.22 13.15
C LYS A 80 -29.40 -7.58 12.11
N LYS A 81 -30.59 -7.17 12.55
CA LYS A 81 -31.62 -6.59 11.68
C LYS A 81 -31.02 -5.34 11.04
N LYS A 82 -30.75 -5.42 9.72
CA LYS A 82 -30.14 -4.31 8.99
C LYS A 82 -31.09 -3.11 9.04
N MET A 83 -30.60 -1.98 9.52
CA MET A 83 -31.42 -0.77 9.64
C MET A 83 -31.98 -0.37 8.28
N SER A 84 -33.21 0.18 8.28
CA SER A 84 -33.79 0.78 7.08
C SER A 84 -32.86 1.85 6.51
N ARG A 85 -32.83 1.99 5.17
CA ARG A 85 -32.01 3.00 4.47
C ARG A 85 -32.22 4.40 5.06
N LYS A 86 -33.48 4.77 5.35
CA LYS A 86 -33.85 6.06 5.96
C LYS A 86 -33.30 6.23 7.37
N ALA A 87 -33.36 5.18 8.19
CA ALA A 87 -32.80 5.19 9.55
C ALA A 87 -31.27 5.35 9.54
N LYS A 88 -30.57 4.66 8.62
CA LYS A 88 -29.11 4.81 8.44
C LYS A 88 -28.72 6.23 8.03
N VAL A 89 -29.46 6.85 7.11
CA VAL A 89 -29.23 8.24 6.69
C VAL A 89 -29.43 9.21 7.85
N ASN A 90 -30.51 9.08 8.62
CA ASN A 90 -30.78 9.92 9.78
C ASN A 90 -29.67 9.76 10.84
N GLN A 91 -29.20 8.54 11.08
CA GLN A 91 -28.10 8.27 12.00
C GLN A 91 -26.80 8.98 11.55
N LEU A 92 -26.44 8.88 10.26
CA LEU A 92 -25.29 9.59 9.70
C LEU A 92 -25.43 11.11 9.80
N LYS A 93 -26.64 11.64 9.55
CA LYS A 93 -26.95 13.08 9.70
C LYS A 93 -26.71 13.52 11.15
N TRP A 94 -27.15 12.74 12.13
CA TRP A 94 -26.94 13.04 13.54
C TRP A 94 -25.46 13.04 13.94
N TYR A 95 -24.66 12.06 13.49
CA TYR A 95 -23.21 12.08 13.72
C TYR A 95 -22.53 13.28 13.08
N ARG A 96 -22.95 13.68 11.86
CA ARG A 96 -22.44 14.89 11.18
C ARG A 96 -22.78 16.16 11.97
N LEU A 97 -24.00 16.27 12.50
CA LEU A 97 -24.40 17.43 13.32
C LEU A 97 -23.57 17.52 14.60
N LYS A 98 -23.37 16.40 15.32
CA LYS A 98 -22.50 16.37 16.51
C LYS A 98 -21.06 16.74 16.19
N ALA A 99 -20.50 16.24 15.08
CA ALA A 99 -19.17 16.61 14.62
C ALA A 99 -19.08 18.12 14.33
N LYS A 100 -20.07 18.69 13.63
CA LYS A 100 -20.16 20.13 13.37
C LYS A 100 -20.23 20.94 14.67
N LYS A 101 -21.01 20.49 15.66
CA LYS A 101 -21.11 21.15 16.98
C LYS A 101 -19.77 21.18 17.71
N LYS A 102 -19.03 20.06 17.72
CA LYS A 102 -17.67 19.99 18.32
C LYS A 102 -16.64 20.83 17.56
N MET A 103 -16.77 20.97 16.24
CA MET A 103 -15.84 21.77 15.43
C MET A 103 -16.11 23.27 15.49
N LYS A 104 -17.37 23.67 15.64
CA LYS A 104 -17.79 25.06 15.80
C LYS A 104 -17.91 25.49 17.27
N SER A 105 -17.40 24.70 18.21
CA SER A 105 -17.46 25.08 19.63
C SER A 105 -16.60 26.33 19.86
N PRO A 106 -17.09 27.32 20.64
CA PRO A 106 -16.30 28.50 20.98
C PRO A 106 -15.01 28.16 21.74
N ASN A 107 -15.06 27.11 22.58
CA ASN A 107 -13.88 26.64 23.31
C ASN A 107 -12.90 25.90 22.35
N PRO A 108 -11.66 26.39 22.20
CA PRO A 108 -10.64 25.78 21.33
C PRO A 108 -10.14 24.43 21.87
N GLU A 109 -10.11 24.21 23.18
CA GLU A 109 -9.70 22.95 23.78
C GLU A 109 -10.60 21.79 23.33
N VAL A 110 -11.91 22.03 23.28
CA VAL A 110 -12.90 21.05 22.80
C VAL A 110 -12.66 20.72 21.32
N ARG A 111 -12.27 21.70 20.51
CA ARG A 111 -11.95 21.51 19.08
C ARG A 111 -10.68 20.68 18.93
N ILE A 112 -9.61 21.01 19.67
CA ILE A 112 -8.31 20.33 19.59
C ILE A 112 -8.47 18.87 20.06
N ARG A 113 -9.09 18.63 21.23
CA ARG A 113 -9.37 17.28 21.75
C ARG A 113 -10.19 16.44 20.77
N TYR A 114 -11.18 17.03 20.09
CA TYR A 114 -11.93 16.32 19.07
C TYR A 114 -11.07 15.92 17.86
N LYS A 115 -10.18 16.81 17.39
CA LYS A 115 -9.24 16.47 16.29
C LYS A 115 -8.28 15.36 16.71
N LEU A 116 -7.74 15.43 17.94
CA LEU A 116 -6.86 14.40 18.52
C LEU A 116 -7.54 13.04 18.54
N GLU A 117 -8.75 12.95 19.10
CA GLU A 117 -9.52 11.70 19.17
C GLU A 117 -9.78 11.10 17.77
N LYS A 118 -9.94 11.95 16.75
CA LYS A 118 -10.12 11.51 15.37
C LYS A 118 -8.82 11.04 14.73
N ALA A 119 -7.72 11.70 15.03
CA ALA A 119 -6.39 11.35 14.55
C ALA A 119 -5.89 10.05 15.18
N LYS A 120 -5.97 9.89 16.51
CA LYS A 120 -5.60 8.67 17.24
C LYS A 120 -6.38 7.44 16.75
N ARG A 121 -7.69 7.56 16.56
CA ARG A 121 -8.51 6.49 15.95
C ARG A 121 -8.05 6.12 14.53
N LYS A 122 -7.58 7.09 13.74
CA LYS A 122 -7.07 6.84 12.38
C LYS A 122 -5.71 6.15 12.45
N GLU A 123 -4.84 6.59 13.35
CA GLU A 123 -3.54 5.98 13.62
C GLU A 123 -3.67 4.51 14.02
N GLU A 124 -4.51 4.20 15.01
CA GLU A 124 -4.81 2.82 15.42
C GLU A 124 -5.31 1.97 14.25
N TRP A 125 -6.20 2.52 13.42
CA TRP A 125 -6.70 1.83 12.24
C TRP A 125 -5.60 1.57 11.20
N LEU A 126 -4.66 2.51 11.02
CA LEU A 126 -3.51 2.35 10.12
C LEU A 126 -2.54 1.29 10.65
N ILE A 127 -2.26 1.29 11.96
CA ILE A 127 -1.43 0.27 12.62
C ILE A 127 -2.06 -1.12 12.43
N GLU A 128 -3.36 -1.25 12.66
CA GLU A 128 -4.09 -2.52 12.47
C GLU A 128 -4.08 -2.98 11.00
N LYS A 129 -4.01 -2.06 10.04
CA LYS A 129 -3.81 -2.40 8.63
C LYS A 129 -2.38 -2.86 8.36
N LEU A 130 -1.38 -2.20 8.94
CA LEU A 130 0.03 -2.53 8.76
C LEU A 130 0.41 -3.88 9.36
N ARG A 131 -0.14 -4.23 10.54
CA ARG A 131 0.03 -5.55 11.17
C ARG A 131 -0.30 -6.73 10.26
N LYS A 132 -1.21 -6.54 9.29
CA LYS A 132 -1.59 -7.59 8.31
C LYS A 132 -0.51 -7.86 7.27
N TYR A 133 0.43 -6.94 7.10
CA TYR A 133 1.55 -7.05 6.17
C TYR A 133 2.85 -7.46 6.88
N GLU A 134 2.87 -7.51 8.21
CA GLU A 134 3.97 -8.06 8.96
C GLU A 134 3.94 -9.58 8.78
N THR A 135 4.77 -10.08 7.86
CA THR A 135 4.98 -11.52 7.73
C THR A 135 5.68 -12.02 9.00
N PRO A 136 5.20 -13.10 9.64
CA PRO A 136 5.91 -13.71 10.77
C PRO A 136 7.37 -13.92 10.42
N ARG A 137 8.26 -13.46 11.29
CA ARG A 137 9.68 -13.80 11.21
C ARG A 137 9.80 -15.24 11.66
N THR A 138 9.72 -16.18 10.72
CA THR A 138 10.11 -17.55 10.99
C THR A 138 11.57 -17.51 11.45
N PRO A 139 11.92 -18.04 12.64
CA PRO A 139 13.31 -18.16 13.03
C PRO A 139 13.96 -19.11 12.02
N GLU A 140 14.74 -18.54 11.11
CA GLU A 140 15.49 -19.32 10.16
C GLU A 140 16.61 -20.07 10.90
N PRO A 141 17.00 -21.26 10.43
CA PRO A 141 18.21 -21.92 10.91
C PRO A 141 19.35 -20.93 10.80
N VAL A 142 20.18 -20.85 11.85
CA VAL A 142 21.41 -20.06 11.85
C VAL A 142 22.20 -20.47 10.61
N HIS A 143 22.15 -19.65 9.58
CA HIS A 143 23.01 -19.84 8.43
C HIS A 143 24.40 -19.50 8.96
N ASP A 144 25.30 -20.48 9.04
CA ASP A 144 26.69 -20.23 9.38
C ASP A 144 27.18 -19.11 8.46
N PRO A 145 27.44 -17.90 8.99
CA PRO A 145 28.04 -16.87 8.18
C PRO A 145 29.41 -17.44 7.83
N GLU A 146 29.56 -17.96 6.62
CA GLU A 146 30.84 -18.35 6.06
C GLU A 146 31.81 -17.21 6.41
N ILE A 147 32.75 -17.48 7.32
CA ILE A 147 33.55 -16.45 7.99
C ILE A 147 34.45 -15.86 6.91
N LEU A 148 33.94 -14.84 6.23
CA LEU A 148 34.67 -14.09 5.23
C LEU A 148 35.82 -13.39 5.97
N THR A 149 37.04 -13.67 5.54
CA THR A 149 38.21 -13.00 6.09
C THR A 149 38.15 -11.51 5.74
N GLU A 150 38.88 -10.68 6.50
CA GLU A 150 38.86 -9.24 6.26
C GLU A 150 39.42 -8.88 4.87
N GLU A 151 40.39 -9.66 4.38
CA GLU A 151 40.97 -9.52 3.05
C GLU A 151 39.94 -9.82 1.96
N GLU A 152 39.17 -10.90 2.13
CA GLU A 152 38.09 -11.27 1.21
C GLU A 152 37.00 -10.20 1.17
N LYS A 153 36.60 -9.67 2.34
CA LYS A 153 35.63 -8.56 2.43
C LYS A 153 36.14 -7.32 1.71
N PHE A 154 37.41 -6.96 1.90
CA PHE A 154 38.02 -5.81 1.23
C PHE A 154 38.07 -6.00 -0.29
N TYR A 155 38.45 -7.19 -0.76
CA TYR A 155 38.45 -7.53 -2.19
C TYR A 155 37.04 -7.44 -2.78
N LEU A 156 36.04 -8.03 -2.13
CA LEU A 156 34.64 -8.02 -2.58
C LEU A 156 34.04 -6.62 -2.56
N LYS A 157 34.40 -5.79 -1.57
CA LYS A 157 34.01 -4.38 -1.51
C LYS A 157 34.52 -3.61 -2.74
N ARG A 158 35.82 -3.73 -3.04
CA ARG A 158 36.44 -3.06 -4.20
C ARG A 158 35.88 -3.57 -5.53
N THR A 159 35.71 -4.88 -5.65
CA THR A 159 35.19 -5.52 -6.87
C THR A 159 33.71 -5.23 -7.08
N GLY A 160 32.89 -5.31 -6.02
CA GLY A 160 31.45 -5.02 -6.05
C GLY A 160 31.16 -3.56 -6.38
N GLU A 161 31.99 -2.62 -5.93
CA GLU A 161 31.86 -1.22 -6.31
C GLU A 161 32.07 -1.00 -7.81
N LYS A 162 33.10 -1.62 -8.40
CA LYS A 162 33.45 -1.47 -9.82
C LYS A 162 32.44 -2.11 -10.77
N LYS A 163 31.82 -3.23 -10.39
CA LYS A 163 30.86 -3.94 -11.26
C LYS A 163 29.63 -3.08 -11.55
N LYS A 164 28.95 -3.28 -12.69
CA LYS A 164 27.77 -2.46 -13.08
C LYS A 164 26.42 -3.11 -12.78
N ASN A 165 26.41 -4.28 -12.15
CA ASN A 165 25.18 -5.01 -11.85
C ASN A 165 24.51 -4.46 -10.58
N TYR A 166 23.30 -3.93 -10.75
CA TYR A 166 22.54 -3.35 -9.65
C TYR A 166 21.06 -3.70 -9.70
N VAL A 167 20.46 -3.75 -8.52
CA VAL A 167 19.03 -3.97 -8.29
C VAL A 167 18.45 -2.70 -7.68
N PRO A 168 17.55 -1.99 -8.37
CA PRO A 168 16.91 -0.81 -7.82
C PRO A 168 15.79 -1.18 -6.84
N VAL A 169 15.84 -0.65 -5.63
CA VAL A 169 14.78 -0.71 -4.63
C VAL A 169 14.14 0.67 -4.53
N GLY A 170 12.87 0.76 -4.92
CA GLY A 170 12.10 1.99 -4.90
C GLY A 170 11.25 2.17 -3.64
N ARG A 171 10.25 3.05 -3.72
CA ARG A 171 9.26 3.31 -2.65
C ARG A 171 8.56 2.07 -2.08
N ARG A 172 8.50 0.97 -2.85
CA ARG A 172 7.84 -0.27 -2.42
C ARG A 172 8.67 -1.05 -1.40
N GLY A 173 9.93 -0.69 -1.21
CA GLY A 173 10.86 -1.46 -0.37
C GLY A 173 11.16 -2.84 -0.94
N VAL A 174 11.50 -3.76 -0.04
CA VAL A 174 11.83 -5.15 -0.36
C VAL A 174 10.56 -5.95 -0.62
N PHE A 175 10.50 -6.63 -1.77
CA PHE A 175 9.43 -7.54 -2.13
C PHE A 175 10.00 -8.67 -2.99
N GLY A 176 9.23 -9.73 -3.25
CA GLY A 176 9.74 -10.94 -3.90
C GLY A 176 10.47 -10.72 -5.24
N GLY A 177 10.05 -9.71 -6.02
CA GLY A 177 10.71 -9.35 -7.27
C GLY A 177 12.13 -8.80 -7.11
N VAL A 178 12.45 -8.16 -5.97
CA VAL A 178 13.82 -7.68 -5.67
C VAL A 178 14.75 -8.88 -5.43
N VAL A 179 14.29 -9.83 -4.61
CA VAL A 179 15.04 -11.05 -4.28
C VAL A 179 15.25 -11.93 -5.52
N LEU A 180 14.19 -12.09 -6.32
CA LEU A 180 14.28 -12.74 -7.64
C LEU A 180 15.37 -12.10 -8.50
N ASN A 181 15.39 -10.76 -8.58
CA ASN A 181 16.38 -10.05 -9.40
C ASN A 181 17.81 -10.21 -8.87
N MET A 182 17.99 -10.29 -7.54
CA MET A 182 19.30 -10.58 -6.93
C MET A 182 19.80 -11.96 -7.35
N HIS A 183 18.97 -13.00 -7.24
CA HIS A 183 19.35 -14.35 -7.66
C HIS A 183 19.65 -14.45 -9.16
N LEU A 184 18.95 -13.68 -10.01
CA LEU A 184 19.27 -13.60 -11.44
C LEU A 184 20.67 -13.02 -11.69
N HIS A 185 21.06 -11.97 -10.97
CA HIS A 185 22.42 -11.44 -11.06
C HIS A 185 23.47 -12.42 -10.50
N TRP A 186 23.11 -13.17 -9.46
CA TRP A 186 24.03 -14.13 -8.83
C TRP A 186 24.34 -15.37 -9.66
N LYS A 187 23.56 -15.64 -10.71
CA LYS A 187 23.88 -16.69 -11.67
C LYS A 187 25.27 -16.50 -12.30
N ASN A 188 25.60 -15.26 -12.66
CA ASN A 188 26.82 -14.93 -13.41
C ASN A 188 27.79 -14.04 -12.62
N HIS A 189 27.34 -13.46 -11.51
CA HIS A 189 28.13 -12.50 -10.74
C HIS A 189 28.15 -12.86 -9.26
N GLU A 190 29.32 -12.79 -8.64
CA GLU A 190 29.46 -13.12 -7.21
C GLU A 190 28.84 -12.07 -6.28
N THR A 191 28.87 -10.80 -6.68
CA THR A 191 28.38 -9.67 -5.91
C THR A 191 27.26 -8.97 -6.65
N VAL A 192 26.36 -8.29 -5.94
CA VAL A 192 25.29 -7.45 -6.53
C VAL A 192 25.14 -6.17 -5.72
N LYS A 193 24.88 -5.04 -6.40
CA LYS A 193 24.60 -3.77 -5.75
C LYS A 193 23.11 -3.54 -5.62
N VAL A 194 22.61 -3.27 -4.42
CA VAL A 194 21.20 -2.92 -4.20
C VAL A 194 21.12 -1.43 -3.92
N VAL A 195 20.47 -0.67 -4.80
CA VAL A 195 20.37 0.79 -4.69
C VAL A 195 18.99 1.16 -4.18
N CYS A 196 18.91 1.67 -2.95
CA CYS A 196 17.65 2.00 -2.27
C CYS A 196 17.33 3.50 -2.42
N LYS A 197 16.47 3.87 -3.38
CA LYS A 197 16.07 5.27 -3.63
C LYS A 197 14.57 5.36 -3.99
N PRO A 198 13.75 6.18 -3.28
CA PRO A 198 14.05 6.94 -2.06
C PRO A 198 14.07 6.03 -0.82
N CYS A 199 14.89 6.36 0.17
CA CYS A 199 14.99 5.61 1.42
C CYS A 199 15.12 6.60 2.59
N ARG A 200 14.44 6.32 3.70
CA ARG A 200 14.59 7.10 4.94
C ARG A 200 15.96 6.80 5.57
N PRO A 201 16.56 7.73 6.32
CA PRO A 201 17.75 7.41 7.11
C PRO A 201 17.44 6.23 8.05
N GLY A 202 18.36 5.28 8.16
CA GLY A 202 18.17 4.06 8.97
C GLY A 202 17.45 2.91 8.26
N GLN A 203 16.52 3.19 7.35
CA GLN A 203 15.73 2.16 6.66
C GLN A 203 16.57 1.25 5.75
N VAL A 204 17.75 1.72 5.31
CA VAL A 204 18.71 0.91 4.52
C VAL A 204 19.17 -0.32 5.30
N TYR A 205 19.34 -0.19 6.62
CA TYR A 205 19.75 -1.32 7.48
C TYR A 205 18.63 -2.35 7.60
N GLU A 206 17.39 -1.92 7.79
CA GLU A 206 16.22 -2.81 7.79
C GLU A 206 16.09 -3.59 6.47
N TYR A 207 16.30 -2.90 5.34
CA TYR A 207 16.33 -3.57 4.04
C TYR A 207 17.50 -4.52 3.88
N ALA A 208 18.67 -4.19 4.43
CA ALA A 208 19.81 -5.08 4.43
C ALA A 208 19.51 -6.37 5.19
N ASP A 209 18.90 -6.27 6.37
CA ASP A 209 18.51 -7.42 7.20
C ASP A 209 17.42 -8.27 6.52
N GLU A 210 16.37 -7.62 5.98
CA GLU A 210 15.30 -8.30 5.26
C GLU A 210 15.83 -9.04 4.02
N LEU A 211 16.71 -8.41 3.24
CA LEU A 211 17.30 -9.03 2.06
C LEU A 211 18.27 -10.15 2.44
N THR A 212 19.09 -9.99 3.48
CA THR A 212 19.98 -11.05 3.99
C THR A 212 19.18 -12.30 4.32
N ARG A 213 18.08 -12.14 5.06
CA ARG A 213 17.17 -13.24 5.39
C ARG A 213 16.56 -13.88 4.13
N LEU A 214 15.92 -13.07 3.29
CA LEU A 214 15.15 -13.60 2.15
C LEU A 214 16.02 -14.21 1.04
N SER A 215 17.20 -13.63 0.80
CA SER A 215 18.09 -14.04 -0.29
C SER A 215 19.21 -14.96 0.15
N LYS A 216 19.46 -15.07 1.46
CA LYS A 216 20.60 -15.76 2.07
C LYS A 216 21.97 -15.23 1.61
N GLY A 217 22.01 -14.02 1.08
CA GLY A 217 23.25 -13.35 0.72
C GLY A 217 23.86 -12.63 1.91
N THR A 218 25.19 -12.51 1.91
CA THR A 218 25.94 -11.81 2.95
C THR A 218 26.12 -10.33 2.59
N VAL A 219 25.83 -9.44 3.53
CA VAL A 219 26.11 -8.00 3.40
C VAL A 219 27.60 -7.77 3.55
N ILE A 220 28.23 -7.14 2.55
CA ILE A 220 29.66 -6.81 2.58
C ILE A 220 29.89 -5.37 3.07
N ASP A 221 29.14 -4.42 2.51
CA ASP A 221 29.31 -2.99 2.79
C ASP A 221 28.00 -2.24 2.56
N ILE A 222 27.68 -1.31 3.45
CA ILE A 222 26.55 -0.38 3.31
C ILE A 222 27.13 1.02 3.11
N LYS A 223 26.84 1.60 1.96
CA LYS A 223 27.35 2.91 1.57
C LYS A 223 26.39 4.03 1.96
N PRO A 224 26.91 5.24 2.24
CA PRO A 224 26.08 6.40 2.61
C PRO A 224 25.15 6.87 1.48
N ASN A 225 25.39 6.44 0.24
CA ASN A 225 24.50 6.73 -0.90
C ASN A 225 23.31 5.76 -1.00
N ASN A 226 22.91 5.12 0.12
CA ASN A 226 21.87 4.10 0.23
C ASN A 226 22.09 2.91 -0.70
N THR A 227 23.35 2.52 -0.93
CA THR A 227 23.71 1.35 -1.73
C THR A 227 24.26 0.26 -0.83
N ILE A 228 23.72 -0.95 -0.96
CA ILE A 228 24.16 -2.13 -0.23
C ILE A 228 24.89 -3.06 -1.20
N ILE A 229 26.07 -3.54 -0.84
CA ILE A 229 26.80 -4.54 -1.60
C ILE A 229 26.54 -5.90 -0.97
N PHE A 230 25.91 -6.79 -1.73
CA PHE A 230 25.66 -8.16 -1.32
C PHE A 230 26.57 -9.14 -2.03
N TYR A 231 26.98 -10.18 -1.31
CA TYR A 231 27.70 -11.34 -1.82
C TYR A 231 26.82 -12.59 -1.72
N ARG A 232 26.88 -13.46 -2.73
CA ARG A 232 26.02 -14.65 -2.80
C ARG A 232 26.47 -15.83 -1.93
N GLY A 233 27.76 -15.91 -1.55
CA GLY A 233 28.40 -17.09 -0.95
C GLY A 233 29.35 -17.84 -1.92
N LYS A 234 30.32 -18.58 -1.41
CA LYS A 234 31.28 -19.33 -2.26
C LYS A 234 30.56 -20.46 -3.01
N ASN A 235 29.61 -21.13 -2.34
CA ASN A 235 28.86 -22.29 -2.83
C ASN A 235 27.44 -21.93 -3.27
N TYR A 236 27.27 -20.86 -4.04
CA TYR A 236 25.94 -20.45 -4.49
C TYR A 236 25.31 -21.47 -5.43
N VAL A 237 24.14 -21.98 -5.05
CA VAL A 237 23.26 -22.80 -5.89
C VAL A 237 21.98 -22.02 -6.13
N GLN A 238 21.56 -21.94 -7.40
CA GLN A 238 20.32 -21.25 -7.75
C GLN A 238 19.13 -21.95 -7.07
N PRO A 239 18.34 -21.24 -6.25
CA PRO A 239 17.21 -21.85 -5.57
C PRO A 239 16.12 -22.22 -6.57
N LYS A 240 15.46 -23.38 -6.36
CA LYS A 240 14.33 -23.83 -7.19
C LYS A 240 13.18 -22.83 -7.16
N ILE A 241 12.96 -22.20 -6.01
CA ILE A 241 11.99 -21.11 -5.81
C ILE A 241 12.78 -19.81 -5.69
N MET A 242 12.79 -19.01 -6.74
CA MET A 242 13.60 -17.78 -6.83
C MET A 242 13.04 -16.61 -6.01
N SER A 243 11.75 -16.64 -5.67
CA SER A 243 11.09 -15.63 -4.83
C SER A 243 10.47 -16.35 -3.64
N PRO A 244 11.01 -16.18 -2.41
CA PRO A 244 10.47 -16.84 -1.24
C PRO A 244 8.99 -16.50 -1.01
N PRO A 245 8.16 -17.47 -0.55
CA PRO A 245 6.74 -17.24 -0.28
C PRO A 245 6.50 -16.26 0.88
N ASP A 246 7.50 -16.06 1.74
CA ASP A 246 7.45 -15.15 2.89
C ASP A 246 7.52 -13.66 2.49
N THR A 247 7.65 -13.38 1.19
CA THR A 247 7.70 -12.02 0.65
C THR A 247 6.33 -11.46 0.28
N LEU A 248 6.18 -10.15 0.42
CA LEU A 248 4.99 -9.47 -0.08
C LEU A 248 4.96 -9.44 -1.62
N SER A 249 3.76 -9.52 -2.19
CA SER A 249 3.55 -9.24 -3.61
C SER A 249 3.82 -7.76 -3.93
N LYS A 250 4.15 -7.46 -5.19
CA LYS A 250 4.45 -6.10 -5.67
C LYS A 250 3.36 -5.06 -5.35
N GLN A 251 2.08 -5.45 -5.45
CA GLN A 251 0.94 -4.57 -5.15
C GLN A 251 0.80 -4.35 -3.64
N LYS A 252 0.84 -5.43 -2.84
CA LYS A 252 0.78 -5.35 -1.37
C LYS A 252 1.91 -4.52 -0.77
N ALA A 253 3.13 -4.63 -1.31
CA ALA A 253 4.26 -3.81 -0.89
C ALA A 253 4.03 -2.31 -1.12
N LEU A 254 3.40 -1.93 -2.25
CA LEU A 254 3.02 -0.54 -2.50
C LEU A 254 1.91 -0.06 -1.56
N GLU A 255 0.96 -0.93 -1.20
CA GLU A 255 -0.09 -0.61 -0.23
C GLU A 255 0.47 -0.42 1.18
N LYS A 256 1.38 -1.31 1.63
CA LYS A 256 2.13 -1.15 2.89
C LYS A 256 2.79 0.23 2.97
N TYR A 257 3.55 0.61 1.95
CA TYR A 257 4.17 1.93 1.87
C TYR A 257 3.16 3.09 1.98
N ARG A 258 2.00 3.00 1.32
CA ARG A 258 0.95 4.04 1.41
C ARG A 258 0.39 4.17 2.83
N TYR A 259 0.23 3.05 3.53
CA TYR A 259 -0.24 3.05 4.91
C TYR A 259 0.81 3.62 5.86
N GLU A 260 2.08 3.26 5.71
CA GLU A 260 3.19 3.85 6.48
C GLU A 260 3.29 5.36 6.28
N GLN A 261 3.25 5.84 5.03
CA GLN A 261 3.24 7.28 4.74
C GLN A 261 2.04 7.99 5.38
N SER A 262 0.86 7.37 5.32
CA SER A 262 -0.32 7.93 6.00
C SER A 262 -0.20 7.88 7.51
N LEU A 263 0.51 6.91 8.08
CA LEU A 263 0.74 6.78 9.51
C LEU A 263 1.62 7.93 9.97
N GLU A 264 2.79 8.11 9.35
CA GLU A 264 3.72 9.20 9.65
C GLU A 264 3.06 10.57 9.62
N HIS A 265 2.30 10.86 8.56
CA HIS A 265 1.59 12.14 8.47
C HIS A 265 0.52 12.29 9.56
N THR A 266 -0.10 11.18 9.99
CA THR A 266 -1.10 11.21 11.07
C THR A 266 -0.41 11.40 12.43
N SER A 267 0.73 10.77 12.69
CA SER A 267 1.51 10.94 13.91
C SER A 267 2.07 12.36 14.04
N GLN A 268 2.66 12.92 12.97
CA GLN A 268 3.08 14.34 12.93
C GLN A 268 1.90 15.31 13.17
N PHE A 269 0.71 14.95 12.71
CA PHE A 269 -0.49 15.74 12.96
C PHE A 269 -0.96 15.64 14.41
N ILE A 270 -0.82 14.47 15.05
CA ILE A 270 -1.10 14.28 16.48
C ILE A 270 -0.14 15.13 17.31
N GLU A 271 1.17 15.05 17.04
CA GLU A 271 2.19 15.84 17.74
C GLU A 271 1.86 17.34 17.72
N LYS A 272 1.55 17.89 16.53
CA LYS A 272 1.16 19.29 16.37
C LYS A 272 -0.07 19.66 17.23
N LEU A 273 -1.07 18.78 17.30
CA LEU A 273 -2.27 19.01 18.09
C LEU A 273 -2.03 18.87 19.59
N GLU A 274 -1.12 18.00 20.01
CA GLU A 274 -0.71 17.86 21.41
C GLU A 274 0.03 19.12 21.89
N THR A 275 0.96 19.64 21.08
CA THR A 275 1.61 20.93 21.35
C THR A 275 0.59 22.09 21.40
N GLU A 276 -0.34 22.18 20.43
CA GLU A 276 -1.39 23.20 20.44
C GLU A 276 -2.26 23.13 21.71
N LEU A 277 -2.54 21.92 22.20
CA LEU A 277 -3.31 21.69 23.42
C LEU A 277 -2.53 22.15 24.67
N GLU A 278 -1.26 21.77 24.78
CA GLU A 278 -0.38 22.15 25.88
C GLU A 278 -0.21 23.67 25.97
N ASP A 279 0.04 24.32 24.84
CA ASP A 279 0.24 25.77 24.79
C ASP A 279 -1.04 26.52 25.18
N TYR A 280 -2.21 26.03 24.76
CA TYR A 280 -3.49 26.57 25.21
C TYR A 280 -3.67 26.41 26.72
N GLN A 281 -3.33 25.26 27.28
CA GLN A 281 -3.43 25.01 28.73
C GLN A 281 -2.48 25.90 29.54
N LYS A 282 -1.24 26.08 29.06
CA LYS A 282 -0.28 27.02 29.65
C LYS A 282 -0.83 28.45 29.64
N HIS A 283 -1.37 28.90 28.50
CA HIS A 283 -1.99 30.21 28.38
C HIS A 283 -3.14 30.39 29.39
N VAL A 284 -4.10 29.45 29.43
CA VAL A 284 -5.21 29.51 30.41
C VAL A 284 -4.71 29.54 31.85
N ALA A 285 -3.65 28.78 32.18
CA ALA A 285 -3.06 28.77 33.51
C ALA A 285 -2.41 30.12 33.88
N LEU A 286 -1.71 30.77 32.96
CA LEU A 286 -1.13 32.10 33.16
C LEU A 286 -2.21 33.15 33.43
N PHE A 287 -3.27 33.19 32.61
CA PHE A 287 -4.37 34.13 32.80
C PHE A 287 -5.08 33.94 34.15
N LYS A 288 -5.26 32.69 34.60
CA LYS A 288 -5.83 32.42 35.93
C LYS A 288 -4.94 32.92 37.08
N LYS A 289 -3.62 32.81 36.95
CA LYS A 289 -2.68 33.31 37.98
C LYS A 289 -2.70 34.82 38.10
N HIS A 290 -2.69 35.54 36.98
CA HIS A 290 -2.73 37.01 36.98
C HIS A 290 -4.07 37.57 37.51
N GLY A 291 -5.18 36.89 37.25
CA GLY A 291 -6.48 37.27 37.80
C GLY A 291 -6.63 37.02 39.31
N ALA A 292 -5.86 36.10 39.89
CA ALA A 292 -5.92 35.81 41.33
C ALA A 292 -4.99 36.68 42.19
N THR A 293 -4.06 37.43 41.58
CA THR A 293 -3.13 38.35 42.27
C THR A 293 -3.60 39.80 42.27
N SER A 294 -4.77 40.09 41.67
CA SER A 294 -5.33 41.44 41.54
C SER A 294 -6.58 41.69 42.40
N ASP A 295 -6.98 40.70 43.20
CA ASP A 295 -7.95 40.78 44.29
C ASP A 295 -7.22 40.68 45.63
#